data_AF-G8B636-F1
#
_entry.id   AF-G8B636-F1
#
_cell.length_a   1.000
_cell.length_b   1.000
_cell.length_c   1.000
_cell.angle_alpha   90.00
_cell.angle_beta   90.00
_cell.angle_gamma   90.00
#
_symmetry.space_group_name_H-M   'P 1'
#
loop_
_entity.id
_entity.type
_entity.pdbx_description
1 polymer ?
#
loop_
_entity_poly.entity_id
_entity_poly.type
_entity_poly.pdbx_seq_one_letter_code
_entity_poly.pdbx_strand_id
1 'polypeptide(L)'
;MSAYEPDKYLPTIDAILSVADLEEITVKKIRKALQELFGVDLNAHKKQINEVILNRYYNLQRTRKDESENEKKRNRDEMERQDALLAAKLSRQESARQPRTKRRSAKTATSKEKTRRAPNNAFNREMALSHELQNVIAQERCSRPQVVKHLWAYIKDNNLQNPADKRQIVCDDKLQKLFKKKTVGAFEMNRILSKHIFAPDEMDGSQSSSQTKNEIVDDDDDDDVDDGDDDDDDDDDGADDNCADGKTGESINVGLKKNYSTVDDSTDLNLEKTAKQLEEELTSEED
;
A
#
# COMPACT_ATOMS: atom_id res chain seq x y z
N MET A 1 -33.95 32.73 -39.56
CA MET A 1 -32.72 32.29 -38.87
C MET A 1 -33.15 31.61 -37.59
N SER A 2 -32.95 30.30 -37.46
CA SER A 2 -33.25 29.60 -36.21
C SER A 2 -32.29 30.11 -35.15
N ALA A 3 -32.81 30.68 -34.06
CA ALA A 3 -31.99 31.15 -32.96
C ALA A 3 -31.29 29.93 -32.33
N TYR A 4 -29.96 29.98 -32.26
CA TYR A 4 -29.19 28.94 -31.59
C TYR A 4 -29.37 29.08 -30.08
N GLU A 5 -30.09 28.14 -29.47
CA GLU A 5 -30.32 28.08 -28.03
C GLU A 5 -29.41 26.99 -27.41
N PRO A 6 -28.31 27.37 -26.72
CA PRO A 6 -27.38 26.40 -26.13
C PRO A 6 -28.03 25.59 -25.01
N ASP A 7 -28.99 26.17 -24.28
CA ASP A 7 -29.62 25.58 -23.11
C ASP A 7 -30.43 24.34 -23.43
N LYS A 8 -30.98 24.28 -24.65
CA LYS A 8 -31.75 23.14 -25.15
C LYS A 8 -30.94 21.83 -25.17
N TYR A 9 -29.62 21.94 -25.39
CA TYR A 9 -28.74 20.78 -25.53
C TYR A 9 -28.11 20.34 -24.21
N LEU A 10 -28.16 21.18 -23.16
CA LEU A 10 -27.50 20.92 -21.88
C LEU A 10 -27.93 19.61 -21.21
N PRO A 11 -29.25 19.31 -21.06
CA PRO A 11 -29.67 18.09 -20.39
C PRO A 11 -29.20 16.82 -21.12
N THR A 12 -29.20 16.88 -22.47
CA THR A 12 -28.73 15.78 -23.31
C THR A 12 -27.21 15.63 -23.25
N ILE A 13 -26.46 16.74 -23.23
CA ILE A 13 -25.00 16.72 -23.06
C ILE A 13 -24.65 16.10 -21.71
N ASP A 14 -25.31 16.52 -20.63
CA ASP A 14 -25.07 16.00 -19.28
C ASP A 14 -25.42 14.50 -19.17
N ALA A 15 -26.52 14.06 -19.81
CA ALA A 15 -26.89 12.65 -19.86
C ALA A 15 -25.89 11.80 -20.67
N ILE A 16 -25.38 12.31 -21.79
CA ILE A 16 -24.34 11.62 -22.57
C ILE A 16 -23.04 11.55 -21.78
N LEU A 17 -22.64 12.64 -21.13
CA LEU A 17 -21.42 12.72 -20.33
C LEU A 17 -21.51 11.87 -19.05
N SER A 18 -22.70 11.61 -18.51
CA SER A 18 -22.86 10.77 -17.32
C SER A 18 -22.74 9.27 -17.63
N VAL A 19 -23.25 8.83 -18.78
CA VAL A 19 -23.30 7.41 -19.19
C VAL A 19 -22.08 6.99 -20.00
N ALA A 20 -21.53 7.87 -20.84
CA ALA A 20 -20.40 7.53 -21.70
C ALA A 20 -19.08 7.43 -20.93
N ASP A 21 -18.15 6.62 -21.44
CA ASP A 21 -16.79 6.55 -20.92
C ASP A 21 -16.03 7.85 -21.20
N LEU A 22 -15.67 8.56 -20.12
CA LEU A 22 -15.05 9.89 -20.14
C LEU A 22 -13.69 9.92 -20.86
N GLU A 23 -13.04 8.77 -21.05
CA GLU A 23 -11.74 8.62 -21.71
C GLU A 23 -11.88 8.45 -23.24
N GLU A 24 -13.01 7.92 -23.71
CA GLU A 24 -13.23 7.66 -25.14
C GLU A 24 -14.12 8.71 -25.82
N ILE A 25 -14.89 9.45 -25.03
CA ILE A 25 -15.84 10.44 -25.54
C ILE A 25 -15.11 11.73 -25.93
N THR A 26 -15.20 12.08 -27.21
CA THR A 26 -14.64 13.34 -27.73
C THR A 26 -15.77 14.33 -28.00
N VAL A 27 -15.45 15.62 -27.95
CA VAL A 27 -16.38 16.71 -28.28
C VAL A 27 -17.04 16.51 -29.65
N LYS A 28 -16.29 15.93 -30.60
CA LYS A 28 -16.79 15.61 -31.95
C LYS A 28 -17.86 14.50 -31.92
N LYS A 29 -17.67 13.45 -31.12
CA LYS A 29 -18.65 12.37 -30.95
C LYS A 29 -19.94 12.92 -30.35
N ILE A 30 -19.84 13.74 -29.30
CA ILE A 30 -21.00 14.35 -28.63
C ILE A 30 -21.75 15.28 -29.60
N ARG A 31 -21.04 16.13 -30.34
CA ARG A 31 -21.67 17.00 -31.35
C ARG A 31 -22.40 16.19 -32.43
N LYS A 32 -21.81 15.08 -32.91
CA LYS A 32 -22.44 14.20 -33.90
C LYS A 32 -23.70 13.53 -33.32
N ALA A 33 -23.65 13.07 -32.08
CA ALA A 33 -24.81 12.52 -31.38
C ALA A 33 -25.93 13.55 -31.23
N LEU A 34 -25.60 14.81 -30.90
CA LEU A 34 -26.59 15.89 -30.85
C LEU A 34 -27.20 16.19 -32.24
N GLN A 35 -26.41 16.16 -33.30
CA GLN A 35 -26.91 16.34 -34.68
C GLN A 35 -27.90 15.23 -35.06
N GLU A 36 -27.59 13.99 -34.69
CA GLU A 36 -28.43 12.82 -34.98
C GLU A 36 -29.72 12.83 -34.15
N LEU A 37 -29.65 13.15 -32.86
CA LEU A 37 -30.81 13.17 -31.96
C LEU A 37 -31.79 14.29 -32.28
N PHE A 38 -31.29 15.47 -32.67
CA PHE A 38 -32.14 16.64 -32.94
C PHE A 38 -32.41 16.86 -34.43
N GLY A 39 -31.72 16.17 -35.33
CA GLY A 39 -31.85 16.35 -36.78
C GLY A 39 -31.46 17.76 -37.26
N VAL A 40 -30.57 18.46 -36.53
CA VAL A 40 -30.18 19.86 -36.80
C VAL A 40 -28.69 19.98 -37.10
N ASP A 41 -28.34 20.79 -38.09
CA ASP A 41 -26.96 21.11 -38.43
C ASP A 41 -26.30 22.10 -37.45
N LEU A 42 -25.64 21.53 -36.45
CA LEU A 42 -24.91 22.25 -35.40
C LEU A 42 -23.52 22.77 -35.82
N ASN A 43 -23.19 22.76 -37.11
CA ASN A 43 -21.85 23.12 -37.61
C ASN A 43 -21.59 24.64 -37.55
N ALA A 44 -22.63 25.47 -37.77
CA ALA A 44 -22.55 26.93 -37.69
C ALA A 44 -22.14 27.39 -36.27
N HIS A 45 -22.60 26.67 -35.24
CA HIS A 45 -22.37 26.99 -33.83
C HIS A 45 -21.39 26.03 -33.13
N LYS A 46 -20.56 25.32 -33.91
CA LYS A 46 -19.64 24.30 -33.38
C LYS A 46 -18.75 24.77 -32.25
N LYS A 47 -18.29 26.03 -32.27
CA LYS A 47 -17.41 26.58 -31.23
C LYS A 47 -18.15 26.69 -29.89
N GLN A 48 -19.35 27.25 -29.91
CA GLN A 48 -20.19 27.45 -28.74
C GLN A 48 -20.57 26.11 -28.09
N ILE A 49 -20.95 25.12 -28.92
CA ILE A 49 -21.30 23.78 -28.44
C ILE A 49 -20.09 23.07 -27.83
N ASN A 50 -18.92 23.21 -28.44
CA ASN A 50 -17.70 22.58 -27.92
C ASN A 50 -17.32 23.12 -26.55
N GLU A 51 -17.42 24.43 -26.37
CA GLU A 51 -17.12 25.10 -25.10
C GLU A 51 -18.06 24.62 -24.00
N VAL A 52 -19.37 24.55 -24.30
CA VAL A 52 -20.37 24.01 -23.38
C VAL A 52 -20.08 22.56 -22.99
N ILE A 53 -19.76 21.70 -23.97
CA ILE A 53 -19.41 20.29 -23.71
C ILE A 53 -18.16 20.19 -22.82
N LEU A 54 -17.11 20.96 -23.12
CA LEU A 54 -15.87 20.94 -22.34
C LEU A 54 -16.10 21.45 -20.92
N ASN A 55 -16.84 22.54 -20.75
CA ASN A 55 -17.16 23.09 -19.43
C ASN A 55 -17.93 22.08 -18.58
N ARG A 56 -18.97 21.45 -19.16
CA ARG A 56 -19.73 20.38 -18.48
C ARG A 56 -18.88 19.17 -18.16
N TYR A 57 -18.00 18.76 -19.05
CA TYR A 57 -17.07 17.64 -18.82
C TYR A 57 -16.10 17.91 -17.66
N TYR A 58 -15.46 19.09 -17.63
CA TYR A 58 -14.57 19.45 -16.53
C TYR A 58 -15.31 19.59 -15.19
N ASN A 59 -16.53 20.14 -15.22
CA ASN A 59 -17.37 20.21 -14.02
C ASN A 59 -17.74 18.81 -13.52
N LEU A 60 -18.15 17.90 -14.41
CA LEU A 60 -18.49 16.52 -14.05
C LEU A 60 -17.30 15.76 -13.46
N GLN A 61 -16.08 15.97 -13.99
CA GLN A 61 -14.88 15.41 -13.41
C GLN A 61 -14.60 15.95 -12.01
N ARG A 62 -14.76 17.27 -11.81
CA ARG A 62 -14.62 17.90 -10.50
C ARG A 62 -15.63 17.36 -9.50
N THR A 63 -16.91 17.30 -9.87
CA THR A 63 -17.95 16.78 -8.97
C THR A 63 -17.71 15.33 -8.60
N ARG A 64 -17.36 14.46 -9.55
CA ARG A 64 -17.02 13.05 -9.24
C ARG A 64 -15.82 12.94 -8.29
N LYS A 65 -14.81 13.80 -8.46
CA LYS A 65 -13.67 13.85 -7.55
C LYS A 65 -14.07 14.32 -6.16
N ASP A 66 -14.79 15.42 -6.07
CA ASP A 66 -15.22 16.03 -4.80
C ASP A 66 -16.18 15.09 -4.04
N GLU A 67 -17.08 14.38 -4.74
CA GLU A 67 -17.94 13.36 -4.17
C GLU A 67 -17.12 12.21 -3.58
N SER A 68 -16.11 11.72 -4.31
CA SER A 68 -15.22 10.66 -3.82
C SER A 68 -14.40 11.09 -2.59
N GLU A 69 -13.97 12.36 -2.52
CA GLU A 69 -13.24 12.89 -1.38
C GLU A 69 -14.17 13.09 -0.17
N ASN A 70 -15.39 13.57 -0.39
CA ASN A 70 -16.39 13.74 0.65
C ASN A 70 -16.85 12.39 1.22
N GLU A 71 -17.03 11.37 0.38
CA GLU A 71 -17.35 10.02 0.83
C GLU A 71 -16.23 9.42 1.69
N LYS A 72 -14.97 9.56 1.28
CA LYS A 72 -13.81 9.15 2.09
C LYS A 72 -13.78 9.87 3.44
N LYS A 73 -14.07 11.18 3.46
CA LYS A 73 -14.13 11.96 4.69
C LYS A 73 -15.24 11.47 5.62
N ARG A 74 -16.46 11.25 5.10
CA ARG A 74 -17.58 10.69 5.88
C ARG A 74 -17.25 9.32 6.46
N ASN A 75 -16.64 8.43 5.68
CA ASN A 75 -16.23 7.11 6.14
C ASN A 75 -15.17 7.19 7.24
N ARG A 76 -14.22 8.12 7.13
CA ARG A 76 -13.22 8.38 8.17
C ARG A 76 -13.85 8.91 9.44
N ASP A 77 -14.73 9.90 9.35
CA ASP A 77 -15.39 10.53 10.50
C ASP A 77 -16.30 9.50 11.22
N GLU A 78 -16.99 8.64 10.47
CA GLU A 78 -17.80 7.54 11.02
C GLU A 78 -16.94 6.50 11.74
N MET A 79 -15.80 6.11 11.15
CA MET A 79 -14.85 5.20 11.80
C MET A 79 -14.31 5.76 13.12
N GLU A 80 -13.95 7.05 13.15
CA GLU A 80 -13.50 7.72 14.37
C GLU A 80 -14.60 7.76 15.44
N ARG A 81 -15.86 7.98 15.02
CA ARG A 81 -17.01 7.96 15.91
C ARG A 81 -17.24 6.58 16.53
N GLN A 82 -17.11 5.52 15.74
CA GLN A 82 -17.24 4.14 16.21
C GLN A 82 -16.13 3.76 17.19
N ASP A 83 -14.88 4.16 16.90
CA ASP A 83 -13.74 3.95 17.81
C ASP A 83 -13.95 4.70 19.13
N ALA A 84 -14.39 5.97 19.08
CA ALA A 84 -14.68 6.76 20.26
C ALA A 84 -15.79 6.13 21.13
N LEU A 85 -16.85 5.58 20.51
CA LEU A 85 -17.91 4.89 21.23
C LEU A 85 -17.43 3.58 21.87
N LEU A 86 -16.60 2.81 21.17
CA LEU A 86 -16.01 1.58 21.69
C LEU A 86 -15.07 1.89 22.87
N ALA A 87 -14.23 2.91 22.75
CA ALA A 87 -13.34 3.38 23.81
C ALA A 87 -14.13 3.84 25.05
N ALA A 88 -15.21 4.61 24.87
CA ALA A 88 -16.08 5.03 25.96
C ALA A 88 -16.75 3.83 26.66
N LYS A 89 -17.20 2.83 25.88
CA LYS A 89 -17.83 1.61 26.40
C LYS A 89 -16.83 0.76 27.20
N LEU A 90 -15.62 0.57 26.69
CA LEU A 90 -14.55 -0.17 27.36
C LEU A 90 -14.12 0.53 28.64
N SER A 91 -13.93 1.86 28.61
CA SER A 91 -13.59 2.65 29.81
C SER A 91 -14.65 2.53 30.90
N ARG A 92 -15.94 2.56 30.53
CA ARG A 92 -17.05 2.36 31.48
C ARG A 92 -17.05 0.95 32.06
N GLN A 93 -16.80 -0.07 31.24
CA GLN A 93 -16.71 -1.46 31.69
C GLN A 93 -15.51 -1.68 32.63
N GLU A 94 -14.36 -1.07 32.34
CA GLU A 94 -13.16 -1.13 33.17
C GLU A 94 -13.38 -0.46 34.53
N SER A 95 -13.99 0.73 34.55
CA SER A 95 -14.34 1.43 35.79
C SER A 95 -15.36 0.69 36.66
N ALA A 96 -16.21 -0.15 36.05
CA ALA A 96 -17.17 -0.99 36.77
C ALA A 96 -16.54 -2.26 37.36
N ARG A 97 -15.40 -2.72 36.83
CA ARG A 97 -14.67 -3.91 37.29
C ARG A 97 -13.63 -3.62 38.37
N GLN A 98 -13.27 -2.36 38.60
CA GLN A 98 -12.40 -1.95 39.71
C GLN A 98 -13.15 -2.05 41.05
N PRO A 99 -12.58 -2.69 42.10
CA PRO A 99 -13.19 -2.71 43.41
C PRO A 99 -13.26 -1.28 43.96
N ARG A 100 -14.47 -0.83 44.35
CA ARG A 100 -14.72 0.49 44.94
C ARG A 100 -14.10 0.58 46.34
N THR A 101 -12.77 0.62 46.44
CA THR A 101 -12.11 0.89 47.72
C THR A 101 -12.10 2.40 47.96
N LYS A 102 -13.08 2.82 48.77
CA LYS A 102 -13.10 3.98 49.69
C LYS A 102 -12.90 5.38 49.08
N ARG A 103 -14.00 6.15 49.16
CA ARG A 103 -14.02 7.61 49.39
C ARG A 103 -12.86 8.03 50.30
N ARG A 104 -12.01 8.97 49.84
CA ARG A 104 -11.67 10.25 50.51
C ARG A 104 -10.51 10.99 49.79
N SER A 105 -10.58 12.32 49.92
CA SER A 105 -9.57 13.37 49.69
C SER A 105 -9.14 13.72 48.26
N ALA A 106 -9.42 14.99 47.93
CA ALA A 106 -8.83 15.77 46.86
C ALA A 106 -7.30 15.93 47.01
N LYS A 107 -6.56 15.80 45.91
CA LYS A 107 -5.45 16.71 45.51
C LYS A 107 -4.76 16.25 44.21
N THR A 108 -4.45 17.28 43.40
CA THR A 108 -3.30 17.43 42.49
C THR A 108 -3.15 16.60 41.21
N ALA A 109 -2.81 17.35 40.16
CA ALA A 109 -2.39 16.96 38.82
C ALA A 109 -1.22 15.96 38.80
N THR A 110 -1.12 15.16 37.73
CA THR A 110 0.12 14.90 36.97
C THR A 110 -0.18 13.98 35.77
N SER A 111 0.60 14.19 34.71
CA SER A 111 0.52 13.57 33.39
C SER A 111 0.44 12.05 33.40
N LYS A 112 -0.48 11.47 32.61
CA LYS A 112 -0.40 10.06 32.23
C LYS A 112 0.32 9.91 30.89
N GLU A 113 1.62 9.68 31.03
CA GLU A 113 2.48 8.87 30.17
C GLU A 113 1.69 7.82 29.38
N LYS A 114 1.91 7.76 28.06
CA LYS A 114 1.40 6.69 27.19
C LYS A 114 1.94 5.36 27.70
N THR A 115 1.07 4.52 28.26
CA THR A 115 1.40 3.16 28.66
C THR A 115 2.01 2.42 27.47
N ARG A 116 3.31 2.13 27.54
CA ARG A 116 4.03 1.26 26.60
C ARG A 116 3.27 -0.07 26.56
N ARG A 117 2.97 -0.55 25.34
CA ARG A 117 2.36 -1.86 25.11
C ARG A 117 3.20 -2.94 25.81
N ALA A 118 2.51 -3.93 26.38
CA ALA A 118 3.05 -4.95 27.29
C ALA A 118 4.40 -5.56 26.83
N PRO A 119 5.32 -5.85 27.77
CA PRO A 119 6.71 -6.21 27.47
C PRO A 119 6.91 -7.64 26.93
N ASN A 120 5.86 -8.34 26.50
CA ASN A 120 6.00 -9.73 26.06
C ASN A 120 5.05 -10.06 24.90
N ASN A 121 5.29 -9.43 23.75
CA ASN A 121 4.69 -9.88 22.50
C ASN A 121 5.53 -11.06 22.00
N ALA A 122 5.00 -12.28 22.03
CA ALA A 122 5.67 -13.48 21.53
C ALA A 122 6.22 -13.30 20.10
N PHE A 123 5.61 -12.42 19.31
CA PHE A 123 6.04 -12.04 17.96
C PHE A 123 7.37 -11.26 17.91
N ASN A 124 7.70 -10.53 18.97
CA ASN A 124 8.95 -9.77 19.10
C ASN A 124 10.03 -10.54 19.90
N ARG A 125 9.82 -11.84 20.15
CA ARG A 125 10.81 -12.68 20.83
C ARG A 125 12.13 -12.66 20.04
N GLU A 126 13.23 -12.44 20.75
CA GLU A 126 14.56 -12.51 20.18
C GLU A 126 14.88 -13.96 19.81
N MET A 127 15.27 -14.17 18.55
CA MET A 127 15.62 -15.47 17.99
C MET A 127 17.08 -15.43 17.53
N ALA A 128 17.76 -16.57 17.60
CA ALA A 128 19.12 -16.72 17.07
C ALA A 128 19.07 -16.90 15.55
N LEU A 129 19.98 -16.26 14.82
CA LEU A 129 20.05 -16.35 13.36
C LEU A 129 21.20 -17.28 12.93
N SER A 130 21.00 -18.06 11.86
CA SER A 130 22.09 -18.86 11.27
C SER A 130 23.24 -17.98 10.75
N HIS A 131 24.48 -18.48 10.72
CA HIS A 131 25.65 -17.75 10.21
C HIS A 131 25.45 -17.13 8.82
N GLU A 132 24.77 -17.84 7.92
CA GLU A 132 24.45 -17.33 6.58
C GLU A 132 23.56 -16.08 6.63
N LEU A 133 22.62 -16.02 7.58
CA LEU A 133 21.67 -14.92 7.72
C LEU A 133 22.31 -13.72 8.41
N GLN A 134 23.25 -14.00 9.33
CA GLN A 134 24.09 -12.98 9.95
C GLN A 134 24.98 -12.27 8.92
N ASN A 135 25.47 -12.95 7.88
CA ASN A 135 26.29 -12.34 6.82
C ASN A 135 25.56 -11.26 6.00
N VAL A 136 24.22 -11.31 5.96
CA VAL A 136 23.38 -10.34 5.25
C VAL A 136 22.92 -9.22 6.18
N ILE A 137 22.46 -9.57 7.39
CA ILE A 137 21.83 -8.62 8.33
C ILE A 137 22.86 -7.98 9.29
N ALA A 138 24.04 -8.58 9.44
CA ALA A 138 25.10 -8.20 10.37
C ALA A 138 24.65 -8.16 11.84
N GLN A 139 23.66 -8.98 12.21
CA GLN A 139 23.15 -9.12 13.57
C GLN A 139 23.06 -10.60 13.94
N GLU A 140 23.47 -10.95 15.17
CA GLU A 140 23.43 -12.34 15.67
C GLU A 140 22.02 -12.75 16.13
N ARG A 141 21.28 -11.81 16.73
CA ARG A 141 19.97 -12.06 17.36
C ARG A 141 18.97 -11.00 16.94
N CYS A 142 17.82 -11.42 16.46
CA CYS A 142 16.72 -10.55 16.05
C CYS A 142 15.37 -11.28 16.15
N SER A 143 14.29 -10.52 16.31
CA SER A 143 12.95 -11.10 16.14
C SER A 143 12.64 -11.40 14.68
N ARG A 144 11.80 -12.40 14.42
CA ARG A 144 11.37 -12.76 13.06
C ARG A 144 10.86 -11.57 12.21
N PRO A 145 9.99 -10.66 12.69
CA PRO A 145 9.59 -9.48 11.91
C PRO A 145 10.75 -8.53 11.60
N GLN A 146 11.71 -8.38 12.51
CA GLN A 146 12.89 -7.55 12.28
C GLN A 146 13.77 -8.15 11.18
N VAL A 147 13.99 -9.48 11.19
CA VAL A 147 14.74 -10.18 10.13
C VAL A 147 14.15 -9.89 8.76
N VAL A 148 12.82 -10.06 8.60
CA VAL A 148 12.13 -9.80 7.33
C VAL A 148 12.29 -8.34 6.93
N LYS A 149 12.20 -7.39 7.87
CA LYS A 149 12.39 -5.96 7.60
C LYS A 149 13.81 -5.64 7.12
N HIS A 150 14.84 -6.16 7.80
CA HIS A 150 16.24 -5.94 7.44
C HIS A 150 16.57 -6.55 6.08
N LEU A 151 16.03 -7.73 5.80
CA LEU A 151 16.21 -8.39 4.51
C LEU A 151 15.56 -7.61 3.36
N TRP A 152 14.35 -7.09 3.54
CA TRP A 152 13.72 -6.22 2.54
C TRP A 152 14.44 -4.89 2.36
N ALA A 153 15.05 -4.34 3.41
CA ALA A 153 15.91 -3.17 3.28
C ALA A 153 17.12 -3.51 2.40
N TYR A 154 17.82 -4.61 2.70
CA TYR A 154 18.96 -5.08 1.90
C TYR A 154 18.61 -5.31 0.42
N ILE A 155 17.49 -5.97 0.14
CA ILE A 155 17.01 -6.22 -1.23
C ILE A 155 16.76 -4.91 -1.99
N LYS A 156 16.17 -3.91 -1.33
CA LYS A 156 15.88 -2.61 -1.94
C LYS A 156 17.15 -1.78 -2.13
N ASP A 157 18.04 -1.77 -1.14
CA ASP A 157 19.29 -1.01 -1.19
C ASP A 157 20.22 -1.51 -2.30
N ASN A 158 20.21 -2.82 -2.57
CA ASN A 158 21.00 -3.45 -3.64
C ASN A 158 20.24 -3.60 -4.97
N ASN A 159 19.01 -3.06 -5.08
CA ASN A 159 18.15 -3.16 -6.27
C ASN A 159 17.97 -4.60 -6.80
N LEU A 160 17.82 -5.56 -5.88
CA LEU A 160 17.72 -6.99 -6.19
C LEU A 160 16.30 -7.44 -6.61
N GLN A 161 15.37 -6.51 -6.83
CA GLN A 161 14.05 -6.84 -7.37
C GLN A 161 14.12 -6.96 -8.89
N ASN A 162 13.47 -7.98 -9.45
CA ASN A 162 13.40 -8.11 -10.90
C ASN A 162 12.57 -6.95 -11.49
N PRO A 163 13.11 -6.16 -12.44
CA PRO A 163 12.38 -5.05 -13.05
C PRO A 163 11.17 -5.50 -13.87
N ALA A 164 11.17 -6.74 -14.38
CA ALA A 164 10.05 -7.31 -15.14
C ALA A 164 8.93 -7.85 -14.22
N ASP A 165 9.30 -8.42 -13.06
CA ASP A 165 8.34 -8.91 -12.07
C ASP A 165 8.79 -8.54 -10.65
N LYS A 166 8.18 -7.50 -10.08
CA LYS A 166 8.49 -7.00 -8.72
C LYS A 166 8.16 -8.00 -7.61
N ARG A 167 7.53 -9.14 -7.92
CA ARG A 167 7.26 -10.23 -6.97
C ARG A 167 8.46 -11.16 -6.82
N GLN A 168 9.39 -11.13 -7.76
CA GLN A 168 10.60 -11.95 -7.77
C GLN A 168 11.83 -11.15 -7.32
N ILE A 169 12.63 -11.79 -6.47
CA ILE A 169 13.90 -11.28 -5.96
C ILE A 169 15.01 -12.07 -6.67
N VAL A 170 15.91 -11.36 -7.34
CA VAL A 170 17.14 -11.93 -7.91
C VAL A 170 18.17 -12.01 -6.80
N CYS A 171 18.59 -13.22 -6.44
CA CYS A 171 19.50 -13.43 -5.33
C CYS A 171 20.93 -13.07 -5.75
N ASP A 172 21.60 -12.23 -4.96
CA ASP A 172 23.05 -12.00 -5.06
C ASP A 172 23.83 -13.17 -4.43
N ASP A 173 25.16 -13.10 -4.42
CA ASP A 173 26.00 -14.19 -3.88
C ASP A 173 25.69 -14.53 -2.42
N LYS A 174 25.29 -13.54 -1.60
CA LYS A 174 24.96 -13.76 -0.19
C LYS A 174 23.57 -14.39 -0.03
N LEU A 175 22.57 -13.87 -0.73
CA LEU A 175 21.23 -14.43 -0.72
C LEU A 175 21.17 -15.80 -1.40
N GLN A 176 22.03 -16.07 -2.39
CA GLN A 176 22.13 -17.38 -3.02
C GLN A 176 22.65 -18.45 -2.04
N LYS A 177 23.60 -18.11 -1.15
CA LYS A 177 24.04 -19.04 -0.09
C LYS A 177 22.93 -19.38 0.89
N LEU A 178 22.09 -18.39 1.20
CA LEU A 178 20.93 -18.54 2.07
C LEU A 178 19.79 -19.36 1.44
N PHE A 179 19.33 -18.93 0.26
CA PHE A 179 18.16 -19.52 -0.37
C PHE A 179 18.48 -20.74 -1.23
N LYS A 180 19.75 -20.93 -1.60
CA LYS A 180 20.22 -21.97 -2.54
C LYS A 180 19.50 -21.92 -3.90
N LYS A 181 18.96 -20.75 -4.25
CA LYS A 181 18.19 -20.48 -5.47
C LYS A 181 18.65 -19.15 -6.06
N LYS A 182 18.59 -19.06 -7.40
CA LYS A 182 18.96 -17.84 -8.14
C LYS A 182 17.88 -16.76 -8.09
N THR A 183 16.62 -17.18 -8.00
CA THR A 183 15.45 -16.32 -7.94
C THR A 183 14.47 -16.85 -6.91
N VAL A 184 13.92 -15.98 -6.07
CA VAL A 184 13.01 -16.35 -4.97
C VAL A 184 11.83 -15.38 -4.92
N GLY A 185 10.63 -15.91 -4.70
CA GLY A 185 9.44 -15.09 -4.47
C GLY A 185 9.32 -14.59 -3.03
N ALA A 186 8.57 -13.52 -2.80
CA ALA A 186 8.36 -12.94 -1.46
C ALA A 186 7.86 -13.95 -0.40
N PHE A 187 6.97 -14.87 -0.77
CA PHE A 187 6.43 -15.89 0.14
C PHE A 187 7.44 -17.01 0.42
N GLU A 188 8.17 -17.42 -0.61
CA GLU A 188 9.18 -18.46 -0.51
C GLU A 188 10.36 -18.03 0.37
N MET A 189 10.75 -16.76 0.29
CA MET A 189 11.72 -16.14 1.20
C MET A 189 11.32 -16.37 2.66
N ASN A 190 10.06 -16.08 3.02
CA ASN A 190 9.57 -16.26 4.40
C ASN A 190 9.54 -17.74 4.82
N ARG A 191 9.31 -18.67 3.90
CA ARG A 191 9.36 -20.11 4.17
C ARG A 191 10.77 -20.59 4.47
N ILE A 192 11.76 -20.13 3.68
CA ILE A 192 13.16 -20.50 3.87
C ILE A 192 13.70 -19.88 5.18
N LEU A 193 13.34 -18.64 5.50
CA LEU A 193 13.76 -17.96 6.73
C LEU A 193 13.38 -18.75 8.00
N SER A 194 12.27 -19.48 8.01
CA SER A 194 11.91 -20.33 9.15
C SER A 194 12.96 -21.37 9.51
N LYS A 195 13.75 -21.84 8.55
CA LYS A 195 14.81 -22.84 8.77
C LYS A 195 16.12 -22.23 9.29
N HIS A 196 16.23 -20.90 9.25
CA HIS A 196 17.44 -20.15 9.61
C HIS A 196 17.26 -19.27 10.85
N ILE A 197 16.10 -19.37 11.51
CA ILE A 197 15.72 -18.63 12.72
C ILE A 197 15.45 -19.66 13.82
N PHE A 198 16.32 -19.72 14.81
CA PHE A 198 16.29 -20.70 15.90
C PHE A 198 15.82 -20.08 17.20
N ALA A 199 15.21 -20.90 18.07
CA ALA A 199 14.92 -20.47 19.43
C ALA A 199 16.24 -20.17 20.17
N PRO A 200 16.25 -19.22 21.13
CA PRO A 200 17.49 -18.77 21.79
C PRO A 200 18.26 -19.86 22.57
N ASP A 201 17.70 -21.06 22.73
CA ASP A 201 18.24 -22.20 23.48
C ASP A 201 18.90 -23.28 22.60
N GLU A 202 18.77 -23.21 21.27
CA GLU A 202 19.19 -24.31 20.37
C GLU A 202 20.57 -24.11 19.72
N MET A 203 21.30 -23.03 20.03
CA MET A 203 22.57 -22.67 19.34
C MET A 203 23.84 -22.75 20.21
N ASP A 204 23.85 -23.61 21.23
CA ASP A 204 25.08 -24.02 21.96
C ASP A 204 25.55 -25.45 21.58
N GLY A 205 24.78 -26.17 20.77
CA GLY A 205 25.10 -27.56 20.40
C GLY A 205 25.44 -27.72 18.93
N SER A 206 26.72 -27.94 18.63
CA SER A 206 27.22 -28.61 17.40
C SER A 206 27.41 -27.74 16.14
N GLN A 207 28.63 -27.20 16.01
CA GLN A 207 29.29 -27.06 14.71
C GLN A 207 30.41 -28.09 14.62
N SER A 208 30.24 -29.18 13.87
CA SER A 208 31.37 -29.81 13.16
C SER A 208 30.92 -30.80 12.07
N SER A 209 31.33 -30.48 10.84
CA SER A 209 31.79 -31.41 9.78
C SER A 209 30.98 -32.66 9.43
N SER A 210 30.55 -32.78 8.17
CA SER A 210 30.76 -34.01 7.38
C SER A 210 30.67 -33.72 5.88
N GLN A 211 31.85 -33.55 5.30
CA GLN A 211 32.16 -33.72 3.90
C GLN A 211 32.69 -35.16 3.75
N THR A 212 32.16 -35.91 2.77
CA THR A 212 32.69 -37.14 2.14
C THR A 212 32.99 -38.40 3.00
N LYS A 213 32.31 -39.53 2.70
CA LYS A 213 32.97 -40.84 2.49
C LYS A 213 32.07 -41.85 1.75
N ASN A 214 32.65 -42.47 0.73
CA ASN A 214 32.18 -43.64 -0.03
C ASN A 214 32.37 -44.96 0.76
N GLU A 215 31.45 -45.90 0.48
CA GLU A 215 31.58 -47.37 0.27
C GLU A 215 32.16 -48.36 1.30
N ILE A 216 31.50 -49.54 1.30
CA ILE A 216 31.79 -50.92 1.79
C ILE A 216 31.15 -51.30 3.14
N VAL A 217 29.96 -51.95 3.17
CA VAL A 217 29.54 -53.38 3.06
C VAL A 217 30.06 -54.37 4.13
N ASP A 218 29.07 -55.12 4.65
CA ASP A 218 29.06 -56.47 5.26
C ASP A 218 29.01 -56.63 6.80
N ASP A 219 27.82 -57.08 7.22
CA ASP A 219 27.50 -58.25 8.06
C ASP A 219 27.39 -58.21 9.61
N ASP A 220 26.34 -58.94 10.02
CA ASP A 220 26.02 -59.62 11.29
C ASP A 220 25.30 -58.90 12.47
N ASP A 221 24.07 -59.39 12.69
CA ASP A 221 23.41 -59.81 13.96
C ASP A 221 23.08 -58.75 15.05
N ASP A 222 21.96 -58.76 15.77
CA ASP A 222 20.77 -59.62 15.87
C ASP A 222 19.70 -58.84 16.70
N ASP A 223 18.44 -59.24 16.55
CA ASP A 223 17.25 -59.07 17.41
C ASP A 223 17.17 -57.97 18.50
N ASP A 224 16.12 -57.14 18.45
CA ASP A 224 14.98 -57.33 19.39
C ASP A 224 13.74 -56.53 18.96
N VAL A 225 12.60 -57.19 19.11
CA VAL A 225 11.26 -56.76 18.72
C VAL A 225 10.64 -55.95 19.86
N ASP A 226 10.06 -54.78 19.57
CA ASP A 226 8.94 -54.29 20.39
C ASP A 226 7.88 -53.64 19.51
N ASP A 227 6.67 -54.16 19.72
CA ASP A 227 5.44 -54.03 18.98
C ASP A 227 4.69 -52.77 19.46
N GLY A 228 4.15 -52.00 18.53
CA GLY A 228 3.46 -50.75 18.85
C GLY A 228 2.75 -50.17 17.65
N ASP A 229 1.67 -50.85 17.26
CA ASP A 229 0.54 -50.35 16.47
C ASP A 229 0.17 -48.90 16.85
N ASP A 230 -0.06 -48.05 15.85
CA ASP A 230 -1.28 -47.22 15.74
C ASP A 230 -1.19 -46.34 14.49
N ASP A 231 -1.98 -46.74 13.49
CA ASP A 231 -2.85 -45.92 12.64
C ASP A 231 -2.38 -44.52 12.22
N ASP A 232 -2.21 -44.31 10.91
CA ASP A 232 -3.18 -43.51 10.14
C ASP A 232 -2.80 -43.44 8.65
N ASP A 233 -3.84 -43.62 7.86
CA ASP A 233 -3.90 -43.84 6.41
C ASP A 233 -3.15 -42.82 5.53
N ASP A 234 -2.46 -43.39 4.53
CA ASP A 234 -2.10 -42.76 3.27
C ASP A 234 -3.34 -42.46 2.42
N ASP A 235 -3.49 -41.20 1.96
CA ASP A 235 -4.20 -40.87 0.73
C ASP A 235 -3.43 -39.75 0.00
N ASP A 236 -2.48 -40.24 -0.80
CA ASP A 236 -2.24 -40.01 -2.24
C ASP A 236 -2.84 -38.79 -2.98
N ASP A 237 -2.18 -38.50 -4.11
CA ASP A 237 -2.52 -37.59 -5.20
C ASP A 237 -2.26 -36.09 -4.97
N GLY A 238 -1.39 -35.40 -5.71
CA GLY A 238 -0.81 -35.73 -7.00
C GLY A 238 -0.63 -34.42 -7.79
N ALA A 239 0.63 -34.19 -8.20
CA ALA A 239 1.04 -33.56 -9.46
C ALA A 239 0.76 -32.04 -9.67
N ASP A 240 1.79 -31.27 -10.07
CA ASP A 240 2.02 -30.72 -11.43
C ASP A 240 1.16 -29.45 -11.71
N ASP A 241 1.62 -28.35 -12.31
CA ASP A 241 2.59 -28.14 -13.34
C ASP A 241 3.04 -26.65 -13.35
N ASN A 242 4.23 -26.43 -13.93
CA ASN A 242 4.83 -25.22 -14.49
C ASN A 242 3.85 -24.07 -14.89
N CYS A 243 4.17 -22.78 -14.79
CA CYS A 243 5.39 -22.02 -15.12
C CYS A 243 5.74 -21.98 -16.62
N ALA A 244 5.35 -20.90 -17.31
CA ALA A 244 5.89 -20.43 -18.60
C ALA A 244 5.05 -19.19 -19.01
N ASP A 245 5.54 -18.11 -19.62
CA ASP A 245 6.87 -17.71 -20.05
C ASP A 245 6.78 -16.26 -20.56
N GLY A 246 7.89 -15.54 -20.49
CA GLY A 246 8.26 -14.49 -21.44
C GLY A 246 7.48 -13.16 -21.38
N LYS A 247 8.09 -12.00 -21.58
CA LYS A 247 9.24 -11.74 -22.46
C LYS A 247 9.71 -10.29 -22.21
N THR A 248 11.03 -10.12 -22.12
CA THR A 248 11.84 -9.04 -22.74
C THR A 248 11.36 -7.59 -22.58
N GLY A 249 12.12 -6.68 -21.97
CA GLY A 249 13.52 -6.41 -22.29
C GLY A 249 13.63 -4.97 -22.83
N GLU A 250 14.83 -4.40 -22.71
CA GLU A 250 15.28 -3.11 -23.27
C GLU A 250 14.94 -1.86 -22.40
N SER A 251 15.93 -1.34 -21.65
CA SER A 251 16.87 -0.26 -22.06
C SER A 251 16.16 1.10 -22.05
N ILE A 252 16.64 2.21 -21.48
CA ILE A 252 17.97 2.69 -21.11
C ILE A 252 17.80 3.98 -20.29
N ASN A 253 18.78 4.25 -19.45
CA ASN A 253 18.95 5.44 -18.62
C ASN A 253 19.24 6.71 -19.43
N VAL A 254 18.64 7.84 -19.01
CA VAL A 254 19.26 9.19 -18.89
C VAL A 254 18.24 10.03 -18.12
N GLY A 255 18.44 10.42 -16.86
CA GLY A 255 19.52 11.28 -16.40
C GLY A 255 19.01 12.73 -16.36
N LEU A 256 18.54 13.21 -15.20
CA LEU A 256 18.62 14.63 -14.83
C LEU A 256 18.32 14.81 -13.33
N LYS A 257 19.37 15.07 -12.56
CA LYS A 257 19.27 15.69 -11.23
C LYS A 257 19.00 17.17 -11.43
N LYS A 258 18.01 17.74 -10.74
CA LYS A 258 17.95 19.17 -10.41
C LYS A 258 17.19 19.35 -9.09
N ASN A 259 17.93 19.90 -8.13
CA ASN A 259 17.52 20.38 -6.83
C ASN A 259 16.63 21.63 -6.98
N TYR A 260 15.62 21.80 -6.13
CA TYR A 260 15.11 23.09 -5.61
C TYR A 260 14.26 22.71 -4.38
N SER A 261 14.74 22.91 -3.16
CA SER A 261 14.76 24.17 -2.39
C SER A 261 13.37 24.74 -2.16
N THR A 262 12.97 24.64 -0.88
CA THR A 262 12.01 25.46 -0.13
C THR A 262 11.70 26.80 -0.79
N VAL A 263 10.42 27.06 -1.01
CA VAL A 263 9.90 28.40 -1.25
C VAL A 263 8.90 28.74 -0.14
N ASP A 264 9.26 29.82 0.53
CA ASP A 264 8.58 30.46 1.64
C ASP A 264 7.17 30.95 1.30
N ASP A 265 6.37 30.85 2.34
CA ASP A 265 5.04 31.38 2.59
C ASP A 265 5.13 32.92 2.71
N SER A 266 4.87 33.68 1.63
CA SER A 266 4.68 35.15 1.68
C SER A 266 4.23 35.74 0.33
N THR A 267 3.00 35.45 -0.09
CA THR A 267 2.29 36.32 -1.06
C THR A 267 0.79 36.32 -0.76
N ASP A 268 0.39 37.01 0.30
CA ASP A 268 -1.03 37.19 0.63
C ASP A 268 -1.35 38.61 1.14
N LEU A 269 -0.66 39.63 0.62
CA LEU A 269 -0.88 41.03 1.04
C LEU A 269 -0.99 42.03 -0.13
N ASN A 270 -1.07 41.58 -1.38
CA ASN A 270 -1.10 42.50 -2.53
C ASN A 270 -2.41 42.48 -3.34
N LEU A 271 -3.42 41.71 -2.94
CA LEU A 271 -4.76 41.75 -3.58
C LEU A 271 -5.73 42.70 -2.87
N GLU A 272 -5.50 43.02 -1.60
CA GLU A 272 -6.42 43.88 -0.83
C GLU A 272 -6.17 45.38 -1.06
N LYS A 273 -4.95 45.75 -1.44
CA LYS A 273 -4.61 47.13 -1.84
C LYS A 273 -5.15 47.50 -3.22
N THR A 274 -5.26 46.55 -4.14
CA THR A 274 -5.80 46.78 -5.48
C THR A 274 -7.32 46.94 -5.50
N ALA A 275 -8.03 46.33 -4.54
CA ALA A 275 -9.48 46.46 -4.43
C ALA A 275 -9.92 47.86 -3.97
N LYS A 276 -9.18 48.48 -3.03
CA LYS A 276 -9.51 49.84 -2.55
C LYS A 276 -9.25 50.94 -3.57
N GLN A 277 -8.29 50.76 -4.48
CA GLN A 277 -7.99 51.76 -5.51
C GLN A 277 -9.06 51.81 -6.61
N LEU A 278 -9.78 50.70 -6.85
CA LEU A 278 -10.84 50.62 -7.87
C LEU A 278 -12.20 51.12 -7.37
N GLU A 279 -12.48 51.09 -6.07
CA GLU A 279 -13.72 51.67 -5.51
C GLU A 279 -13.67 53.20 -5.40
N GLU A 280 -12.48 53.79 -5.27
CA GLU A 280 -12.29 55.25 -5.23
C GLU A 280 -12.43 55.89 -6.62
N GLU A 281 -12.12 55.16 -7.70
CA GLU A 281 -12.24 55.66 -9.08
C GLU A 281 -13.70 55.67 -9.58
N LEU A 282 -14.56 54.78 -9.07
CA LEU A 282 -15.99 54.69 -9.44
C LEU A 282 -16.90 55.69 -8.73
N THR A 283 -16.38 56.47 -7.77
CA THR A 283 -17.15 57.48 -7.03
C THR A 283 -16.82 58.92 -7.42
N SER A 284 -15.89 59.12 -8.37
CA SER A 284 -15.48 60.45 -8.84
C SER A 284 -16.02 60.84 -10.22
N GLU A 285 -16.93 60.04 -10.81
CA GLU A 285 -17.48 60.25 -12.16
C GLU A 285 -19.00 60.50 -12.19
N GLU A 286 -19.57 61.03 -11.09
CA GLU A 286 -20.99 61.44 -10.99
C GLU A 286 -21.20 62.85 -10.37
N ASP A 287 -20.30 63.81 -10.62
CA ASP A 287 -20.58 65.25 -10.42
C ASP A 287 -20.13 66.09 -11.64
#